data_AF-A0A1A8BDX0-F1
#
_entry.id   AF-A0A1A8BDX0-F1
#
_cell.length_a   1.000
_cell.length_b   1.000
_cell.length_c   1.000
_cell.angle_alpha   90.00
_cell.angle_beta   90.00
_cell.angle_gamma   90.00
#
_symmetry.space_group_name_H-M   'P 1'
#
loop_
_entity.id
_entity.type
_entity.pdbx_description
1 polymer ?
#
loop_
_entity_poly.entity_id
_entity_poly.type
_entity_poly.pdbx_seq_one_letter_code
_entity_poly.pdbx_strand_id
1 'polypeptide(L)'
;MLCFGVCKPLSPLCRGALRIRTWIRNHTATARLDLSGIYPPISTPFTIKEDVDYKRLEENLQKYSKIPFKGLVVQGSNGEYPYLTEEERVEVVTMVRRSLPKEKLLIAGSGCESTRATVQLTERMAAGGADAVLVVTPSFYRGKMSSRALIHHFTKVADSSPVPVVLYSVPANTGLELPLDAVVELCQHPNILGLKDSGGDITRIGLIVHKTKRQDFQVLAGSAGFLMAAYCVGAVGGVCALANVLGPELCELERLCKSGCWEEARLLQQRLIEPNAAVSTICCVLLFTTP
;
A
#
# COMPACT_ATOMS: atom_id res chain seq x y z
N MET A 1 -4.23 74.57 9.04
CA MET A 1 -5.53 74.80 9.70
C MET A 1 -6.17 73.43 9.91
N LEU A 2 -6.58 73.14 11.14
CA LEU A 2 -7.07 71.84 11.62
C LEU A 2 -8.26 71.29 10.80
N CYS A 3 -8.39 69.96 10.73
CA CYS A 3 -9.51 69.27 11.38
C CYS A 3 -9.37 67.74 11.35
N PHE A 4 -9.49 67.16 12.54
CA PHE A 4 -9.60 65.74 12.85
C PHE A 4 -10.97 65.18 12.44
N GLY A 5 -11.01 63.92 11.98
CA GLY A 5 -12.23 63.20 11.63
C GLY A 5 -12.19 61.72 12.03
N VAL A 6 -12.50 61.48 13.31
CA VAL A 6 -13.05 60.29 13.99
C VAL A 6 -13.10 58.94 13.22
N CYS A 7 -12.33 57.97 13.73
CA CYS A 7 -12.49 56.52 13.47
C CYS A 7 -13.73 55.93 14.18
N LYS A 8 -14.48 55.07 13.48
CA LYS A 8 -15.35 54.04 14.08
C LYS A 8 -14.76 52.65 13.77
N PRO A 9 -14.73 51.68 14.72
CA PRO A 9 -14.21 50.35 14.46
C PRO A 9 -15.29 49.43 13.88
N LEU A 10 -14.93 48.68 12.84
CA LEU A 10 -15.67 47.51 12.36
C LEU A 10 -15.30 46.29 13.23
N SER A 11 -16.31 45.52 13.62
CA SER A 11 -16.24 44.31 14.44
C SER A 11 -15.39 43.18 13.83
N PRO A 12 -14.70 42.34 14.63
CA PRO A 12 -13.99 41.17 14.12
C PRO A 12 -14.90 39.93 14.20
N LEU A 13 -15.32 39.40 13.05
CA LEU A 13 -15.96 38.09 12.97
C LEU A 13 -14.94 37.02 12.51
N CYS A 14 -14.76 36.03 13.39
CA CYS A 14 -14.38 34.64 13.11
C CYS A 14 -12.98 34.37 12.50
N ARG A 15 -11.97 34.25 13.37
CA ARG A 15 -10.80 33.38 13.11
C ARG A 15 -11.09 32.00 13.71
N GLY A 16 -11.47 31.05 12.86
CA GLY A 16 -11.47 29.63 13.23
C GLY A 16 -10.03 29.14 13.37
N ALA A 17 -9.63 28.77 14.58
CA ALA A 17 -8.31 28.21 14.86
C ALA A 17 -8.22 26.77 14.32
N LEU A 18 -7.50 26.58 13.22
CA LEU A 18 -7.09 25.26 12.76
C LEU A 18 -6.04 24.73 13.75
N ARG A 19 -6.44 23.77 14.60
CA ARG A 19 -5.51 23.09 15.53
C ARG A 19 -4.58 22.17 14.73
N ILE A 20 -3.44 22.70 14.31
CA ILE A 20 -2.31 21.89 13.84
C ILE A 20 -1.79 21.12 15.06
N ARG A 21 -2.00 19.80 15.09
CA ARG A 21 -1.36 18.93 16.09
C ARG A 21 0.09 18.74 15.67
N THR A 22 1.00 19.48 16.29
CA THR A 22 2.44 19.26 16.18
C THR A 22 2.81 17.97 16.90
N TRP A 23 3.24 16.96 16.15
CA TRP A 23 3.82 15.74 16.68
C TRP A 23 5.25 16.02 17.16
N ILE A 24 5.51 15.89 18.46
CA ILE A 24 6.85 15.99 19.02
C ILE A 24 7.64 14.73 18.63
N ARG A 25 8.71 14.92 17.86
CA ARG A 25 9.64 13.85 17.46
C ARG A 25 10.56 13.49 18.64
N ASN A 26 10.30 12.38 19.31
CA ASN A 26 11.28 11.70 20.15
C ASN A 26 11.65 10.37 19.49
N HIS A 27 12.60 10.35 18.55
CA HIS A 27 13.14 9.10 18.01
C HIS A 27 14.66 9.24 17.81
N THR A 28 15.42 8.40 18.53
CA THR A 28 16.76 7.96 18.12
C THR A 28 16.67 7.42 16.69
N ALA A 29 17.58 7.85 15.81
CA ALA A 29 17.56 7.56 14.39
C ALA A 29 17.85 6.09 14.08
N THR A 30 16.87 5.20 14.25
CA THR A 30 16.76 3.97 13.48
C THR A 30 16.43 4.36 12.04
N ALA A 31 17.21 3.87 11.06
CA ALA A 31 16.92 4.11 9.65
C ALA A 31 15.49 3.66 9.34
N ARG A 32 14.68 4.58 8.79
CA ARG A 32 13.27 4.30 8.45
C ARG A 32 13.24 3.30 7.29
N LEU A 33 12.25 2.41 7.30
CA LEU A 33 12.06 1.36 6.30
C LEU A 33 11.85 1.97 4.90
N ASP A 34 12.57 1.47 3.90
CA ASP A 34 12.46 1.93 2.49
C ASP A 34 11.60 0.96 1.68
N LEU A 35 10.48 1.45 1.13
CA LEU A 35 9.55 0.69 0.31
C LEU A 35 9.96 0.53 -1.16
N SER A 36 11.03 1.18 -1.64
CA SER A 36 11.37 1.15 -3.06
C SER A 36 11.69 -0.26 -3.55
N GLY A 37 11.03 -0.71 -4.64
CA GLY A 37 11.12 -2.11 -5.05
C GLY A 37 9.88 -2.70 -5.72
N ILE A 38 10.05 -3.91 -6.26
CA ILE A 38 8.95 -4.78 -6.68
C ILE A 38 8.58 -5.78 -5.59
N TYR A 39 7.27 -5.94 -5.39
CA TYR A 39 6.66 -6.92 -4.49
C TYR A 39 5.57 -7.69 -5.23
N PRO A 40 5.62 -9.03 -5.29
CA PRO A 40 4.44 -9.81 -5.62
C PRO A 40 3.47 -9.80 -4.42
N PRO A 41 2.19 -9.46 -4.62
CA PRO A 41 1.13 -9.83 -3.68
C PRO A 41 0.85 -11.32 -3.85
N ILE A 42 1.42 -12.14 -2.98
CA ILE A 42 1.40 -13.61 -3.15
C ILE A 42 0.00 -14.17 -2.91
N SER A 43 -0.34 -15.21 -3.64
CA SER A 43 -1.58 -15.98 -3.45
C SER A 43 -1.49 -16.85 -2.19
N THR A 44 -2.66 -17.25 -1.69
CA THR A 44 -2.78 -18.29 -0.66
C THR A 44 -3.16 -19.60 -1.36
N PRO A 45 -2.27 -20.61 -1.44
CA PRO A 45 -2.62 -21.91 -1.98
C PRO A 45 -3.62 -22.63 -1.05
N PHE A 46 -4.55 -23.38 -1.65
CA PHE A 46 -5.53 -24.18 -0.94
C PHE A 46 -5.49 -25.63 -1.40
N THR A 47 -5.81 -26.54 -0.49
CA THR A 47 -6.01 -27.96 -0.81
C THR A 47 -7.39 -28.16 -1.46
N ILE A 48 -7.66 -29.36 -1.98
CA ILE A 48 -8.99 -29.73 -2.48
C ILE A 48 -10.10 -29.67 -1.41
N LYS A 49 -9.71 -29.63 -0.12
CA LYS A 49 -10.63 -29.48 1.01
C LYS A 49 -10.81 -28.03 1.44
N GLU A 50 -10.29 -27.08 0.68
CA GLU A 50 -10.33 -25.64 0.97
C GLU A 50 -9.49 -25.20 2.19
N ASP A 51 -8.76 -26.13 2.83
CA ASP A 51 -7.75 -25.79 3.84
C ASP A 51 -6.54 -25.09 3.19
N VAL A 52 -5.91 -24.13 3.88
CA VAL A 52 -4.65 -23.52 3.43
C VAL A 52 -3.56 -24.57 3.23
N ASP A 53 -2.98 -24.63 2.03
CA ASP A 53 -1.89 -25.54 1.68
C ASP A 53 -0.53 -24.89 1.95
N TYR A 54 -0.10 -24.98 3.21
CA TYR A 54 1.18 -24.43 3.66
C TYR A 54 2.39 -25.03 2.95
N LYS A 55 2.32 -26.29 2.50
CA LYS A 55 3.41 -26.94 1.77
C LYS A 55 3.58 -26.30 0.39
N ARG A 56 2.49 -26.10 -0.34
CA ARG A 56 2.52 -25.40 -1.64
C ARG A 56 2.93 -23.94 -1.50
N LEU A 57 2.53 -23.29 -0.40
CA LEU A 57 2.98 -21.94 -0.11
C LEU A 57 4.51 -21.91 0.08
N GLU A 58 5.08 -22.83 0.84
CA GLU A 58 6.54 -22.92 1.02
C GLU A 58 7.27 -23.20 -0.31
N GLU A 59 6.76 -24.10 -1.15
CA GLU A 59 7.30 -24.35 -2.50
C GLU A 59 7.32 -23.07 -3.36
N ASN A 60 6.27 -22.24 -3.28
CA ASN A 60 6.23 -20.96 -3.99
C ASN A 60 7.23 -19.94 -3.40
N LEU A 61 7.37 -19.88 -2.07
CA LEU A 61 8.36 -19.00 -1.41
C LEU A 61 9.79 -19.35 -1.83
N GLN A 62 10.12 -20.62 -2.02
CA GLN A 62 11.42 -21.06 -2.54
C GLN A 62 11.68 -20.61 -3.99
N LYS A 63 10.65 -20.42 -4.79
CA LYS A 63 10.78 -19.83 -6.15
C LYS A 63 10.99 -18.33 -6.05
N TYR A 64 10.17 -17.64 -5.24
CA TYR A 64 10.25 -16.19 -5.05
C TYR A 64 11.56 -15.72 -4.40
N SER A 65 12.19 -16.57 -3.57
CA SER A 65 13.47 -16.24 -2.92
C SER A 65 14.59 -15.98 -3.93
N LYS A 66 14.55 -16.64 -5.10
CA LYS A 66 15.54 -16.53 -6.18
C LYS A 66 15.39 -15.28 -7.07
N ILE A 67 14.26 -14.58 -6.95
CA ILE A 67 13.97 -13.37 -7.72
C ILE A 67 14.34 -12.15 -6.86
N PRO A 68 14.95 -11.09 -7.42
CA PRO A 68 15.41 -9.92 -6.67
C PRO A 68 14.26 -8.97 -6.28
N PHE A 69 13.16 -9.52 -5.74
CA PHE A 69 12.13 -8.74 -5.10
C PHE A 69 12.66 -8.05 -3.85
N LYS A 70 12.20 -6.83 -3.61
CA LYS A 70 12.46 -6.10 -2.36
C LYS A 70 11.81 -6.78 -1.15
N GLY A 71 10.68 -7.43 -1.38
CA GLY A 71 9.91 -8.10 -0.36
C GLY A 71 8.70 -8.80 -0.95
N LEU A 72 7.80 -9.25 -0.07
CA LEU A 72 6.52 -9.84 -0.44
C LEU A 72 5.38 -9.05 0.21
N VAL A 73 4.25 -8.96 -0.50
CA VAL A 73 2.98 -8.57 0.12
C VAL A 73 2.16 -9.82 0.38
N VAL A 74 1.72 -10.02 1.62
CA VAL A 74 0.97 -11.20 2.06
C VAL A 74 -0.38 -10.77 2.59
N GLN A 75 -1.43 -11.58 2.40
CA GLN A 75 -2.81 -11.20 2.77
C GLN A 75 -3.30 -9.90 2.10
N GLY A 76 -2.79 -9.58 0.89
CA GLY A 76 -3.41 -8.59 0.01
C GLY A 76 -4.63 -9.17 -0.73
N SER A 77 -5.27 -8.40 -1.62
CA SER A 77 -6.44 -8.89 -2.38
C SER A 77 -6.15 -10.17 -3.18
N ASN A 78 -4.95 -10.30 -3.77
CA ASN A 78 -4.53 -11.50 -4.51
C ASN A 78 -4.23 -12.70 -3.61
N GLY A 79 -4.05 -12.48 -2.30
CA GLY A 79 -3.94 -13.52 -1.29
C GLY A 79 -5.30 -13.99 -0.76
N GLU A 80 -6.39 -13.49 -1.34
CA GLU A 80 -7.77 -13.90 -1.02
C GLU A 80 -8.15 -13.67 0.45
N TYR A 81 -7.57 -12.64 1.08
CA TYR A 81 -7.78 -12.32 2.50
C TYR A 81 -9.27 -12.28 2.96
N PRO A 82 -10.28 -11.92 2.13
CA PRO A 82 -11.67 -11.96 2.57
C PRO A 82 -12.22 -13.38 2.80
N TYR A 83 -11.54 -14.41 2.29
CA TYR A 83 -11.97 -15.81 2.37
C TYR A 83 -11.24 -16.62 3.45
N LEU A 84 -10.28 -16.01 4.15
CA LEU A 84 -9.58 -16.64 5.26
C LEU A 84 -10.15 -16.14 6.59
N THR A 85 -10.15 -17.03 7.59
CA THR A 85 -10.34 -16.66 9.00
C THR A 85 -9.20 -15.75 9.48
N GLU A 86 -9.41 -14.98 10.54
CA GLU A 86 -8.35 -14.13 11.09
C GLU A 86 -7.13 -14.95 11.54
N GLU A 87 -7.36 -16.16 12.06
CA GLU A 87 -6.34 -17.10 12.49
C GLU A 87 -5.49 -17.57 11.31
N GLU A 88 -6.12 -18.00 10.21
CA GLU A 88 -5.39 -18.38 8.99
C GLU A 88 -4.61 -17.22 8.40
N ARG A 89 -5.19 -16.01 8.38
CA ARG A 89 -4.49 -14.81 7.90
C ARG A 89 -3.19 -14.57 8.67
N VAL A 90 -3.23 -14.67 10.00
CA VAL A 90 -2.05 -14.47 10.87
C VAL A 90 -1.06 -15.63 10.75
N GLU A 91 -1.53 -16.87 10.64
CA GLU A 91 -0.65 -18.04 10.47
C GLU A 91 0.09 -17.99 9.12
N VAL A 92 -0.59 -17.60 8.04
CA VAL A 92 0.05 -17.41 6.74
C VAL A 92 1.18 -16.37 6.82
N VAL A 93 0.97 -15.24 7.51
CA VAL A 93 2.03 -14.23 7.70
C VAL A 93 3.19 -14.78 8.54
N THR A 94 2.88 -15.49 9.61
CA THR A 94 3.88 -16.11 10.50
C THR A 94 4.73 -17.13 9.75
N MET A 95 4.09 -17.97 8.92
CA MET A 95 4.78 -18.96 8.10
C MET A 95 5.68 -18.28 7.06
N VAL A 96 5.16 -17.30 6.31
CA VAL A 96 5.95 -16.57 5.31
C VAL A 96 7.16 -15.89 5.97
N ARG A 97 7.00 -15.29 7.15
CA ARG A 97 8.13 -14.67 7.85
C ARG A 97 9.24 -15.67 8.17
N ARG A 98 8.89 -16.89 8.61
CA ARG A 98 9.86 -17.95 8.93
C ARG A 98 10.70 -18.35 7.71
N SER A 99 10.10 -18.37 6.53
CA SER A 99 10.76 -18.80 5.29
C SER A 99 11.38 -17.66 4.47
N LEU A 100 11.02 -16.41 4.76
CA LEU A 100 11.54 -15.23 4.05
C LEU A 100 12.87 -14.76 4.68
N PRO A 101 13.94 -14.52 3.88
CA PRO A 101 15.18 -13.91 4.37
C PRO A 101 14.94 -12.57 5.07
N LYS A 102 15.69 -12.28 6.14
CA LYS A 102 15.48 -11.08 6.97
C LYS A 102 15.66 -9.76 6.22
N GLU A 103 16.43 -9.79 5.14
CA GLU A 103 16.71 -8.64 4.28
C GLU A 103 15.53 -8.30 3.35
N LYS A 104 14.63 -9.26 3.10
CA LYS A 104 13.41 -9.05 2.33
C LYS A 104 12.28 -8.61 3.23
N LEU A 105 11.61 -7.54 2.82
CA LEU A 105 10.49 -6.97 3.56
C LEU A 105 9.25 -7.86 3.48
N LEU A 106 8.54 -7.99 4.59
CA LEU A 106 7.23 -8.62 4.67
C LEU A 106 6.16 -7.56 4.96
N ILE A 107 5.33 -7.26 3.96
CA ILE A 107 4.20 -6.33 4.12
C ILE A 107 2.91 -7.14 4.27
N ALA A 108 2.26 -7.07 5.43
CA ALA A 108 1.06 -7.86 5.73
C ALA A 108 -0.24 -7.07 5.57
N GLY A 109 -1.21 -7.62 4.84
CA GLY A 109 -2.55 -7.05 4.69
C GLY A 109 -3.40 -7.23 5.94
N SER A 110 -3.59 -6.17 6.70
CA SER A 110 -4.32 -6.18 7.99
C SER A 110 -5.63 -5.38 7.97
N GLY A 111 -5.99 -4.80 6.83
CA GLY A 111 -7.23 -4.04 6.69
C GLY A 111 -8.48 -4.88 6.97
N CYS A 112 -9.44 -4.25 7.65
CA CYS A 112 -10.77 -4.78 7.98
C CYS A 112 -11.78 -3.61 7.87
N GLU A 113 -13.07 -3.89 7.87
CA GLU A 113 -14.09 -2.84 7.78
C GLU A 113 -14.17 -1.97 9.05
N SER A 114 -13.97 -2.55 10.24
CA SER A 114 -13.99 -1.79 11.50
C SER A 114 -12.57 -1.37 11.92
N THR A 115 -12.42 -0.12 12.37
CA THR A 115 -11.14 0.39 12.88
C THR A 115 -10.58 -0.46 14.02
N ARG A 116 -11.44 -0.94 14.92
CA ARG A 116 -11.02 -1.79 16.05
C ARG A 116 -10.46 -3.12 15.58
N ALA A 117 -11.15 -3.80 14.65
CA ALA A 117 -10.66 -5.05 14.08
C ALA A 117 -9.35 -4.85 13.31
N THR A 118 -9.23 -3.74 12.56
CA THR A 118 -7.97 -3.41 11.87
C THR A 118 -6.83 -3.22 12.85
N VAL A 119 -7.01 -2.47 13.95
CA VAL A 119 -5.98 -2.30 14.99
C VAL A 119 -5.55 -3.66 15.56
N GLN A 120 -6.51 -4.49 15.98
CA GLN A 120 -6.23 -5.80 16.56
C GLN A 120 -5.49 -6.71 15.58
N LEU A 121 -5.91 -6.74 14.31
CA LEU A 121 -5.26 -7.56 13.30
C LEU A 121 -3.88 -7.01 12.94
N THR A 122 -3.71 -5.68 12.84
CA THR A 122 -2.42 -5.03 12.63
C THR A 122 -1.42 -5.43 13.73
N GLU A 123 -1.81 -5.41 14.99
CA GLU A 123 -0.98 -5.85 16.12
C GLU A 123 -0.60 -7.34 16.00
N ARG A 124 -1.56 -8.21 15.68
CA ARG A 124 -1.31 -9.65 15.47
C ARG A 124 -0.36 -9.90 14.28
N MET A 125 -0.53 -9.18 13.18
CA MET A 125 0.33 -9.29 11.99
C MET A 125 1.75 -8.80 12.28
N ALA A 126 1.90 -7.72 13.04
CA ALA A 126 3.19 -7.25 13.51
C ALA A 126 3.86 -8.29 14.42
N ALA A 127 3.13 -8.90 15.35
CA ALA A 127 3.62 -9.98 16.21
C ALA A 127 4.00 -11.25 15.42
N GLY A 128 3.31 -11.51 14.30
CA GLY A 128 3.67 -12.55 13.32
C GLY A 128 4.94 -12.23 12.51
N GLY A 129 5.50 -11.03 12.68
CA GLY A 129 6.77 -10.61 12.10
C GLY A 129 6.66 -9.84 10.79
N ALA A 130 5.51 -9.22 10.52
CA ALA A 130 5.41 -8.23 9.45
C ALA A 130 6.35 -7.04 9.72
N ASP A 131 7.06 -6.57 8.68
CA ASP A 131 7.91 -5.38 8.76
C ASP A 131 7.10 -4.08 8.55
N ALA A 132 5.97 -4.19 7.85
CA ALA A 132 4.98 -3.13 7.65
C ALA A 132 3.59 -3.76 7.41
N VAL A 133 2.53 -2.96 7.53
CA VAL A 133 1.17 -3.40 7.22
C VAL A 133 0.55 -2.63 6.06
N LEU A 134 -0.17 -3.34 5.19
CA LEU A 134 -0.96 -2.78 4.10
C LEU A 134 -2.43 -2.71 4.53
N VAL A 135 -2.99 -1.51 4.62
CA VAL A 135 -4.34 -1.30 5.17
C VAL A 135 -5.27 -0.79 4.07
N VAL A 136 -6.19 -1.66 3.62
CA VAL A 136 -7.21 -1.33 2.62
C VAL A 136 -8.23 -0.34 3.17
N THR A 137 -8.74 0.55 2.33
CA THR A 137 -9.85 1.44 2.70
C THR A 137 -11.11 0.66 3.04
N PRO A 138 -11.71 0.85 4.24
CA PRO A 138 -13.04 0.33 4.56
C PRO A 138 -14.06 0.81 3.51
N SER A 139 -14.96 -0.07 3.08
CA SER A 139 -15.72 0.16 1.85
C SER A 139 -17.16 -0.33 1.85
N PHE A 140 -17.58 -1.14 2.82
CA PHE A 140 -18.95 -1.64 2.87
C PHE A 140 -19.96 -0.48 2.94
N TYR A 141 -19.68 0.53 3.77
CA TYR A 141 -20.46 1.76 3.87
C TYR A 141 -19.86 2.91 3.04
N ARG A 142 -19.43 2.64 1.79
CA ARG A 142 -18.71 3.61 0.93
C ARG A 142 -19.30 5.03 0.90
N GLY A 143 -20.64 5.17 0.88
CA GLY A 143 -21.32 6.48 0.89
C GLY A 143 -21.11 7.31 2.17
N LYS A 144 -20.54 6.72 3.23
CA LYS A 144 -20.18 7.38 4.49
C LYS A 144 -18.67 7.42 4.73
N MET A 145 -17.86 6.85 3.84
CA MET A 145 -16.39 6.86 3.94
C MET A 145 -15.81 8.19 3.43
N SER A 146 -16.22 9.28 4.08
CA SER A 146 -15.69 10.63 3.84
C SER A 146 -14.19 10.73 4.18
N SER A 147 -13.50 11.74 3.65
CA SER A 147 -12.10 12.03 4.00
C SER A 147 -11.90 12.08 5.53
N ARG A 148 -12.80 12.74 6.27
CA ARG A 148 -12.74 12.79 7.74
C ARG A 148 -12.81 11.41 8.38
N ALA A 149 -13.67 10.52 7.89
CA ALA A 149 -13.83 9.18 8.42
C ALA A 149 -12.58 8.32 8.14
N LEU A 150 -12.06 8.39 6.91
CA LEU A 150 -10.86 7.66 6.49
C LEU A 150 -9.61 8.17 7.21
N ILE A 151 -9.43 9.49 7.36
CA ILE A 151 -8.35 10.07 8.17
C ILE A 151 -8.43 9.52 9.59
N HIS A 152 -9.60 9.57 10.24
CA HIS A 152 -9.75 9.05 11.60
C HIS A 152 -9.40 7.57 11.70
N HIS A 153 -9.86 6.75 10.76
CA HIS A 153 -9.57 5.32 10.71
C HIS A 153 -8.06 5.06 10.61
N PHE A 154 -7.39 5.62 9.59
CA PHE A 154 -5.97 5.38 9.37
C PHE A 154 -5.08 5.99 10.46
N THR A 155 -5.42 7.16 11.00
CA THR A 155 -4.70 7.72 12.16
C THR A 155 -4.80 6.78 13.35
N LYS A 156 -5.98 6.22 13.65
CA LYS A 156 -6.12 5.29 14.78
C LYS A 156 -5.35 3.98 14.61
N VAL A 157 -5.32 3.45 13.39
CA VAL A 157 -4.51 2.28 13.06
C VAL A 157 -3.02 2.62 13.22
N ALA A 158 -2.56 3.75 12.66
CA ALA A 158 -1.16 4.15 12.72
C ALA A 158 -0.69 4.55 14.12
N ASP A 159 -1.56 5.14 14.95
CA ASP A 159 -1.29 5.45 16.37
C ASP A 159 -1.01 4.17 17.18
N SER A 160 -1.66 3.06 16.84
CA SER A 160 -1.61 1.80 17.60
C SER A 160 -0.67 0.77 17.00
N SER A 161 -0.32 0.91 15.72
CA SER A 161 0.48 -0.08 14.99
C SER A 161 1.94 -0.12 15.48
N PRO A 162 2.47 -1.30 15.87
CA PRO A 162 3.88 -1.45 16.22
C PRO A 162 4.83 -1.29 15.03
N VAL A 163 4.31 -1.36 13.80
CA VAL A 163 5.07 -1.30 12.54
C VAL A 163 4.50 -0.26 11.58
N PRO A 164 5.26 0.23 10.59
CA PRO A 164 4.78 1.22 9.64
C PRO A 164 3.52 0.79 8.86
N VAL A 165 2.64 1.76 8.62
CA VAL A 165 1.41 1.59 7.85
C VAL A 165 1.60 2.08 6.42
N VAL A 166 1.18 1.26 5.45
CA VAL A 166 1.04 1.59 4.04
C VAL A 166 -0.45 1.66 3.72
N LEU A 167 -0.90 2.83 3.27
CA LEU A 167 -2.29 3.04 2.84
C LEU A 167 -2.54 2.22 1.57
N TYR A 168 -3.76 1.70 1.39
CA TYR A 168 -4.10 0.95 0.19
C TYR A 168 -5.43 1.42 -0.42
N SER A 169 -5.32 2.03 -1.60
CA SER A 169 -6.45 2.45 -2.44
C SER A 169 -6.62 1.48 -3.61
N VAL A 170 -7.76 0.79 -3.68
CA VAL A 170 -8.08 -0.17 -4.75
C VAL A 170 -9.55 -0.04 -5.17
N PRO A 171 -9.89 0.96 -5.99
CA PRO A 171 -11.27 1.23 -6.37
C PRO A 171 -11.91 0.08 -7.15
N ALA A 172 -11.14 -0.74 -7.87
CA ALA A 172 -11.66 -1.94 -8.56
C ALA A 172 -12.34 -2.93 -7.60
N ASN A 173 -11.86 -3.05 -6.34
CA ASN A 173 -12.43 -3.95 -5.34
C ASN A 173 -13.36 -3.23 -4.35
N THR A 174 -13.01 -2.00 -3.97
CA THR A 174 -13.73 -1.24 -2.92
C THR A 174 -14.84 -0.33 -3.48
N GLY A 175 -14.80 -0.04 -4.78
CA GLY A 175 -15.65 0.95 -5.43
C GLY A 175 -15.50 2.36 -4.85
N LEU A 176 -14.39 2.66 -4.18
CA LEU A 176 -14.05 3.99 -3.69
C LEU A 176 -12.55 4.23 -3.81
N GLU A 177 -12.18 5.46 -4.11
CA GLU A 177 -10.80 5.91 -4.12
C GLU A 177 -10.50 6.68 -2.83
N LEU A 178 -9.33 6.43 -2.22
CA LEU A 178 -8.91 7.20 -1.04
C LEU A 178 -8.77 8.69 -1.41
N PRO A 179 -9.52 9.63 -0.83
CA PRO A 179 -9.48 11.03 -1.26
C PRO A 179 -8.09 11.66 -1.13
N LEU A 180 -7.72 12.53 -2.08
CA LEU A 180 -6.39 13.18 -2.10
C LEU A 180 -6.12 14.00 -0.83
N ASP A 181 -7.12 14.73 -0.33
CA ASP A 181 -7.00 15.51 0.91
C ASP A 181 -6.72 14.61 2.12
N ALA A 182 -7.33 13.42 2.17
CA ALA A 182 -7.02 12.42 3.18
C ALA A 182 -5.59 11.92 3.07
N VAL A 183 -5.09 11.62 1.86
CA VAL A 183 -3.69 11.18 1.65
C VAL A 183 -2.70 12.27 2.12
N VAL A 184 -2.95 13.53 1.79
CA VAL A 184 -2.08 14.67 2.15
C VAL A 184 -2.09 14.95 3.66
N GLU A 185 -3.20 14.71 4.34
CA GLU A 185 -3.25 14.78 5.81
C GLU A 185 -2.48 13.60 6.43
N LEU A 186 -2.77 12.38 5.97
CA LEU A 186 -2.22 11.15 6.54
C LEU A 186 -0.70 11.00 6.32
N CYS A 187 -0.14 11.55 5.24
CA CYS A 187 1.30 11.47 4.99
C CYS A 187 2.16 12.21 6.02
N GLN A 188 1.54 13.07 6.85
CA GLN A 188 2.23 13.77 7.94
C GLN A 188 2.42 12.88 9.18
N HIS A 189 1.73 11.75 9.27
CA HIS A 189 1.81 10.85 10.41
C HIS A 189 3.15 10.08 10.41
N PRO A 190 3.91 10.05 11.52
CA PRO A 190 5.25 9.46 11.54
C PRO A 190 5.26 7.95 11.27
N ASN A 191 4.16 7.26 11.56
CA ASN A 191 4.01 5.82 11.33
C ASN A 191 3.29 5.47 10.01
N ILE A 192 2.95 6.47 9.16
CA ILE A 192 2.40 6.22 7.83
C ILE A 192 3.52 6.45 6.81
N LEU A 193 3.93 5.40 6.12
CA LEU A 193 5.13 5.38 5.28
C LEU A 193 4.82 5.59 3.79
N GLY A 194 3.60 5.30 3.36
CA GLY A 194 3.29 5.36 1.95
C GLY A 194 1.88 4.99 1.56
N LEU A 195 1.68 4.88 0.25
CA LEU A 195 0.44 4.49 -0.40
C LEU A 195 0.73 3.48 -1.50
N LYS A 196 -0.01 2.36 -1.52
CA LYS A 196 -0.22 1.55 -2.71
C LYS A 196 -1.48 2.04 -3.42
N ASP A 197 -1.35 2.55 -4.64
CA ASP A 197 -2.47 2.99 -5.46
C ASP A 197 -2.69 2.02 -6.64
N SER A 198 -3.83 1.33 -6.62
CA SER A 198 -4.26 0.39 -7.67
C SER A 198 -5.27 1.01 -8.65
N GLY A 199 -5.54 2.32 -8.61
CA GLY A 199 -6.53 2.99 -9.46
C GLY A 199 -6.06 3.22 -10.90
N GLY A 200 -4.74 3.30 -11.14
CA GLY A 200 -4.16 3.45 -12.48
C GLY A 200 -4.20 4.85 -13.08
N ASP A 201 -4.73 5.85 -12.37
CA ASP A 201 -4.67 7.26 -12.78
C ASP A 201 -3.27 7.85 -12.51
N ILE A 202 -2.47 8.00 -13.56
CA ILE A 202 -1.12 8.56 -13.49
C ILE A 202 -1.11 10.04 -13.10
N THR A 203 -2.13 10.81 -13.48
CA THR A 203 -2.27 12.22 -13.10
C THR A 203 -2.43 12.33 -11.59
N ARG A 204 -3.28 11.47 -11.02
CA ARG A 204 -3.48 11.37 -9.57
C ARG A 204 -2.21 10.95 -8.84
N ILE A 205 -1.52 9.89 -9.30
CA ILE A 205 -0.27 9.43 -8.69
C ILE A 205 0.77 10.56 -8.67
N GLY A 206 0.97 11.24 -9.81
CA GLY A 206 1.90 12.37 -9.89
C GLY A 206 1.51 13.54 -8.97
N LEU A 207 0.20 13.81 -8.82
CA LEU A 207 -0.29 14.83 -7.89
C LEU A 207 -0.06 14.44 -6.42
N ILE A 208 -0.25 13.18 -6.06
CA ILE A 208 0.06 12.66 -4.71
C ILE A 208 1.55 12.84 -4.44
N VAL A 209 2.42 12.32 -5.30
CA VAL A 209 3.89 12.45 -5.17
C VAL A 209 4.28 13.92 -5.02
N HIS A 210 3.74 14.81 -5.86
CA HIS A 210 4.03 16.23 -5.78
C HIS A 210 3.61 16.86 -4.45
N LYS A 211 2.42 16.52 -3.94
CA LYS A 211 1.89 17.09 -2.69
C LYS A 211 2.56 16.50 -1.45
N THR A 212 3.04 15.26 -1.51
CA THR A 212 3.70 14.60 -0.37
C THR A 212 5.22 14.73 -0.39
N LYS A 213 5.84 15.35 -1.40
CA LYS A 213 7.32 15.44 -1.57
C LYS A 213 8.13 16.00 -0.39
N ARG A 214 7.48 16.71 0.55
CA ARG A 214 8.13 17.26 1.76
C ARG A 214 8.04 16.31 2.95
N GLN A 215 7.28 15.24 2.82
CA GLN A 215 7.17 14.15 3.76
C GLN A 215 7.96 12.97 3.24
N ASP A 216 8.45 12.16 4.15
CA ASP A 216 9.04 10.88 3.82
C ASP A 216 7.90 9.87 3.65
N PHE A 217 7.29 9.91 2.46
CA PHE A 217 6.09 9.18 2.07
C PHE A 217 6.26 8.63 0.64
N GLN A 218 6.18 7.31 0.50
CA GLN A 218 6.49 6.60 -0.73
C GLN A 218 5.23 6.07 -1.43
N VAL A 219 5.15 6.24 -2.76
CA VAL A 219 4.02 5.75 -3.55
C VAL A 219 4.43 4.51 -4.34
N LEU A 220 3.63 3.45 -4.24
CA LEU A 220 3.79 2.20 -4.97
C LEU A 220 2.64 2.04 -5.97
N ALA A 221 2.98 1.69 -7.20
CA ALA A 221 1.99 1.29 -8.20
C ALA A 221 1.32 -0.03 -7.79
N GLY A 222 0.02 -0.14 -7.99
CA GLY A 222 -0.75 -1.33 -7.61
C GLY A 222 -0.94 -2.38 -8.71
N SER A 223 -0.34 -2.19 -9.90
CA SER A 223 -0.42 -3.11 -11.03
C SER A 223 0.76 -2.90 -12.00
N ALA A 224 1.12 -3.94 -12.77
CA ALA A 224 2.20 -3.87 -13.74
C ALA A 224 1.81 -3.08 -15.01
N GLY A 225 0.51 -2.97 -15.31
CA GLY A 225 0.02 -2.35 -16.55
C GLY A 225 0.34 -0.86 -16.70
N PHE A 226 0.65 -0.17 -15.59
CA PHE A 226 0.97 1.24 -15.56
C PHE A 226 2.27 1.56 -14.80
N LEU A 227 3.11 0.54 -14.54
CA LEU A 227 4.27 0.65 -13.65
C LEU A 227 5.34 1.62 -14.18
N MET A 228 5.68 1.55 -15.47
CA MET A 228 6.64 2.47 -16.09
C MET A 228 6.18 3.93 -15.96
N ALA A 229 4.92 4.20 -16.28
CA ALA A 229 4.37 5.55 -16.19
C ALA A 229 4.32 6.05 -14.74
N ALA A 230 4.06 5.17 -13.77
CA ALA A 230 4.12 5.51 -12.35
C ALA A 230 5.54 5.90 -11.91
N TYR A 231 6.58 5.18 -12.37
CA TYR A 231 7.97 5.58 -12.13
C TYR A 231 8.28 6.96 -12.71
N CYS A 232 7.82 7.28 -13.93
CA CYS A 232 8.03 8.59 -14.55
C CYS A 232 7.47 9.76 -13.72
N VAL A 233 6.43 9.53 -12.91
CA VAL A 233 5.84 10.56 -12.04
C VAL A 233 6.27 10.44 -10.57
N GLY A 234 7.28 9.60 -10.29
CA GLY A 234 7.95 9.52 -8.98
C GLY A 234 7.40 8.47 -8.01
N ALA A 235 6.60 7.50 -8.47
CA ALA A 235 6.41 6.28 -7.69
C ALA A 235 7.76 5.53 -7.56
N VAL A 236 7.95 4.82 -6.45
CA VAL A 236 9.26 4.22 -6.10
C VAL A 236 9.31 2.71 -6.29
N GLY A 237 8.20 2.11 -6.73
CA GLY A 237 8.03 0.66 -6.74
C GLY A 237 6.65 0.21 -7.20
N GLY A 238 6.42 -1.09 -7.13
CA GLY A 238 5.17 -1.71 -7.52
C GLY A 238 4.81 -2.95 -6.71
N VAL A 239 3.55 -3.03 -6.30
CA VAL A 239 2.94 -4.25 -5.76
C VAL A 239 2.08 -4.86 -6.87
N CYS A 240 2.66 -5.79 -7.64
CA CYS A 240 2.12 -6.22 -8.93
C CYS A 240 1.77 -7.70 -8.92
N ALA A 241 0.50 -8.06 -9.17
CA ALA A 241 0.06 -9.46 -9.24
C ALA A 241 0.84 -10.27 -10.29
N LEU A 242 1.15 -9.64 -11.43
CA LEU A 242 1.96 -10.25 -12.50
C LEU A 242 3.35 -10.69 -12.03
N ALA A 243 3.91 -10.10 -10.97
CA ALA A 243 5.20 -10.50 -10.43
C ALA A 243 5.21 -11.93 -9.84
N ASN A 244 4.04 -12.50 -9.52
CA ASN A 244 3.95 -13.91 -9.10
C ASN A 244 4.37 -14.90 -10.21
N VAL A 245 4.30 -14.47 -11.48
CA VAL A 245 4.61 -15.31 -12.65
C VAL A 245 5.75 -14.75 -13.50
N LEU A 246 5.82 -13.43 -13.70
CA LEU A 246 6.85 -12.73 -14.49
C LEU A 246 7.72 -11.85 -13.60
N GLY A 247 8.15 -12.39 -12.46
CA GLY A 247 8.96 -11.67 -11.48
C GLY A 247 10.25 -11.06 -12.03
N PRO A 248 11.11 -11.83 -12.74
CA PRO A 248 12.33 -11.31 -13.33
C PRO A 248 12.10 -10.14 -14.30
N GLU A 249 11.09 -10.23 -15.15
CA GLU A 249 10.74 -9.19 -16.11
C GLU A 249 10.27 -7.91 -15.41
N LEU A 250 9.55 -8.03 -14.29
CA LEU A 250 9.11 -6.87 -13.52
C LEU A 250 10.26 -6.18 -12.78
N CYS A 251 11.19 -6.97 -12.22
CA CYS A 251 12.43 -6.43 -11.63
C CYS A 251 13.32 -5.77 -12.70
N GLU A 252 13.35 -6.32 -13.92
CA GLU A 252 14.07 -5.71 -15.04
C GLU A 252 13.41 -4.38 -15.47
N LEU A 253 12.08 -4.33 -15.53
CA LEU A 253 11.37 -3.08 -15.82
C LEU A 253 11.68 -1.99 -14.78
N GLU A 254 11.70 -2.35 -13.49
CA GLU A 254 12.16 -1.46 -12.43
C GLU A 254 13.59 -0.96 -12.69
N ARG A 255 14.52 -1.87 -12.98
CA ARG A 255 15.93 -1.52 -13.23
C ARG A 255 16.04 -0.54 -14.40
N LEU A 256 15.38 -0.81 -15.52
CA LEU A 256 15.39 0.05 -16.70
C LEU A 256 14.82 1.45 -16.38
N CYS A 257 13.71 1.53 -15.64
CA CYS A 257 13.14 2.81 -15.21
C CYS A 257 14.11 3.58 -14.29
N LYS A 258 14.73 2.91 -13.30
CA LYS A 258 15.68 3.54 -12.37
C LYS A 258 16.97 3.99 -13.06
N SER A 259 17.39 3.30 -14.12
CA SER A 259 18.57 3.65 -14.92
C SER A 259 18.29 4.69 -16.02
N GLY A 260 17.04 5.09 -16.23
CA GLY A 260 16.66 6.03 -17.29
C GLY A 260 16.69 5.44 -18.70
N CYS A 261 16.69 4.11 -18.84
CA CYS A 261 16.64 3.38 -20.11
C CYS A 261 15.18 3.32 -20.62
N TRP A 262 14.64 4.48 -20.98
CA TRP A 262 13.20 4.64 -21.23
C TRP A 262 12.69 3.90 -22.47
N GLU A 263 13.53 3.73 -23.49
CA GLU A 263 13.13 3.05 -24.72
C GLU A 263 12.96 1.55 -24.49
N GLU A 264 13.92 0.91 -23.84
CA GLU A 264 13.87 -0.50 -23.46
C GLU A 264 12.76 -0.73 -22.42
N ALA A 265 12.61 0.17 -21.44
CA ALA A 265 11.51 0.11 -20.47
C ALA A 265 10.15 0.17 -21.18
N ARG A 266 10.01 1.01 -22.21
CA ARG A 266 8.78 1.12 -23.01
C ARG A 266 8.45 -0.18 -23.72
N LEU A 267 9.42 -0.78 -24.40
CA LEU A 267 9.25 -2.04 -25.12
C LEU A 267 8.87 -3.19 -24.16
N LEU A 268 9.52 -3.26 -23.00
CA LEU A 268 9.18 -4.25 -21.99
C LEU A 268 7.80 -4.00 -21.37
N GLN A 269 7.47 -2.76 -21.01
CA GLN A 269 6.16 -2.38 -20.50
C GLN A 269 5.04 -2.78 -21.47
N GLN A 270 5.19 -2.52 -22.77
CA GLN A 270 4.21 -2.90 -23.79
C GLN A 270 3.93 -4.40 -23.80
N ARG A 271 4.99 -5.22 -23.71
CA ARG A 271 4.88 -6.69 -23.65
C ARG A 271 4.23 -7.22 -22.38
N LEU A 272 4.25 -6.44 -21.29
CA LEU A 272 3.67 -6.82 -20.00
C LEU A 272 2.19 -6.42 -19.84
N ILE A 273 1.65 -5.55 -20.70
CA ILE A 273 0.26 -5.06 -20.58
C ILE A 273 -0.76 -6.18 -20.74
N GLU A 274 -0.67 -6.97 -21.82
CA GLU A 274 -1.63 -8.07 -22.07
C GLU A 274 -1.56 -9.16 -20.99
N PRO A 275 -0.37 -9.68 -20.61
CA PRO A 275 -0.25 -10.60 -19.47
C PRO A 275 -0.81 -10.02 -18.17
N ASN A 276 -0.57 -8.74 -17.89
CA ASN A 276 -1.10 -8.08 -16.70
C ASN A 276 -2.63 -8.04 -16.70
N ALA A 277 -3.24 -7.69 -17.84
CA ALA A 277 -4.69 -7.67 -17.98
C ALA A 277 -5.30 -9.06 -17.77
N ALA A 278 -4.66 -10.11 -18.31
CA ALA A 278 -5.11 -11.49 -18.14
C ALA A 278 -5.15 -11.91 -16.65
N VAL A 279 -4.07 -11.66 -15.91
CA VAL A 279 -4.00 -12.04 -14.47
C VAL A 279 -4.78 -11.11 -13.54
N SER A 280 -5.13 -9.90 -13.99
CA SER A 280 -5.90 -8.94 -13.19
C SER A 280 -7.42 -9.11 -13.38
N THR A 281 -7.85 -9.61 -14.54
CA THR A 281 -9.27 -9.86 -14.85
C THR A 281 -9.73 -11.20 -14.29
N ILE A 282 -8.84 -12.20 -14.29
CA ILE A 282 -9.06 -13.46 -13.60
C ILE A 282 -8.75 -13.19 -12.12
N CYS A 283 -9.78 -12.85 -11.34
CA CYS A 283 -9.67 -12.81 -9.89
C CYS A 283 -8.99 -14.12 -9.43
N CYS A 284 -7.97 -14.03 -8.56
CA CYS A 284 -7.01 -15.09 -8.20
C CYS A 284 -7.55 -16.50 -7.86
N VAL A 285 -8.87 -16.66 -7.75
CA VAL A 285 -9.61 -17.89 -7.42
C VAL A 285 -9.27 -19.09 -8.32
N LEU A 286 -8.75 -18.88 -9.54
CA LEU A 286 -8.63 -19.97 -10.54
C LEU A 286 -7.24 -20.20 -11.17
N LEU A 287 -6.23 -19.36 -10.91
CA LEU A 287 -4.93 -19.50 -11.60
C LEU A 287 -3.92 -20.41 -10.88
N PHE A 288 -4.17 -20.79 -9.63
CA PHE A 288 -3.21 -21.56 -8.82
C PHE A 288 -3.74 -22.92 -8.33
N THR A 289 -4.91 -23.34 -8.80
CA THR A 289 -5.59 -24.59 -8.40
C THR A 289 -5.60 -25.68 -9.48
N THR A 290 -5.05 -25.43 -10.67
CA THR A 290 -4.91 -26.48 -11.69
C THR A 290 -3.51 -27.12 -11.67
N PRO A 291 -3.42 -28.46 -11.73
CA PRO A 291 -2.19 -29.23 -11.55
C PRO A 291 -1.09 -28.94 -12.58
#